data_AF-A0A939PMK1-F1
#
_entry.id   AF-A0A939PMK1-F1
#
_cell.length_a   1.000
_cell.length_b   1.000
_cell.length_c   1.000
_cell.angle_alpha   90.00
_cell.angle_beta   90.00
_cell.angle_gamma   90.00
#
_symmetry.space_group_name_H-M   'P 1'
#
loop_
_entity.id
_entity.type
_entity.pdbx_description
1 polymer ?
#
loop_
_entity_poly.entity_id
_entity_poly.type
_entity_poly.pdbx_seq_one_letter_code
_entity_poly.pdbx_strand_id
1 'polypeptide(L)' 'MAASRNASNTATGPNRVSFARIKEPLEVPDLLALQTNSFDWLLGNERWKARVEAAQKAGDKAPT' A
#
# COMPACT_ATOMS: atom_id res chain seq x y z
N MET A 1 -7.35 11.59 14.19
CA MET A 1 -6.15 10.73 14.19
C MET A 1 -6.41 9.58 13.22
N ALA A 2 -5.73 9.52 12.08
CA ALA A 2 -5.87 8.41 11.13
C ALA A 2 -4.50 7.72 11.02
N ALA A 3 -4.44 6.47 11.49
CA ALA A 3 -3.22 5.68 11.45
C ALA A 3 -2.89 5.30 10.00
N SER A 4 -1.70 5.67 9.54
CA SER A 4 -1.08 5.05 8.37
C SER A 4 -0.86 3.58 8.74
N ARG A 5 -1.74 2.71 8.26
CA ARG A 5 -1.48 1.29 8.28
C ARG A 5 -0.56 1.04 7.09
N ASN A 6 0.75 1.23 7.28
CA ASN A 6 1.70 0.39 6.56
C ASN A 6 1.21 -1.03 6.88
N ALA A 7 0.59 -1.68 5.91
CA ALA A 7 0.19 -3.06 6.05
C ALA A 7 1.50 -3.84 6.12
N SER A 8 2.06 -3.93 7.33
CA SER A 8 3.13 -4.87 7.60
C SER A 8 2.52 -6.23 7.27
N ASN A 9 2.90 -6.83 6.15
CA ASN A 9 2.43 -8.14 5.73
C ASN A 9 3.13 -9.19 6.61
N THR A 10 2.95 -9.07 7.93
CA THR A 10 3.21 -10.13 8.88
C THR A 10 2.43 -11.34 8.40
N ALA A 11 3.14 -12.39 7.99
CA ALA A 11 2.53 -13.64 7.58
C ALA A 11 1.56 -14.09 8.67
N THR A 12 0.26 -13.94 8.43
CA THR A 12 -0.83 -14.33 9.33
C THR A 12 -1.01 -15.86 9.40
N GLY A 13 -0.03 -16.60 8.87
CA GLY A 13 0.01 -18.05 8.85
C GLY A 13 0.84 -18.64 10.00
N PRO A 14 0.87 -19.98 10.09
CA PRO A 14 1.72 -20.67 11.04
C PRO A 14 3.20 -20.31 10.82
N ASN A 15 3.98 -20.37 11.89
CA ASN A 15 5.42 -20.08 11.82
C ASN A 15 6.12 -21.08 10.88
N ARG A 16 6.79 -20.59 9.85
CA ARG A 16 7.50 -21.39 8.83
C ARG A 16 8.98 -21.04 8.87
N VAL A 17 9.82 -22.07 9.00
CA VAL A 17 11.28 -21.90 8.95
C VAL A 17 11.69 -21.51 7.54
N SER A 18 12.47 -20.44 7.41
CA SER A 18 13.05 -19.96 6.16
C SER A 18 14.56 -20.15 6.19
N PHE A 19 15.15 -20.53 5.05
CA PHE A 19 16.60 -20.60 4.86
C PHE A 19 17.19 -19.30 4.29
N ALA A 20 16.40 -18.21 4.28
CA ALA A 20 16.84 -16.92 3.77
C ALA A 20 18.08 -16.42 4.54
N ARG A 21 19.15 -16.14 3.79
CA ARG A 21 20.41 -15.61 4.35
C ARG A 21 20.41 -14.09 4.49
N ILE A 22 19.53 -13.42 3.77
CA ILE A 22 19.40 -11.97 3.69
C ILE A 22 17.96 -11.61 4.05
N LYS A 23 17.80 -10.51 4.79
CA LYS A 23 16.48 -9.95 5.11
C LYS A 23 16.07 -8.96 4.02
N GLU A 24 14.92 -9.20 3.41
CA GLU A 24 14.31 -8.25 2.48
C GLU A 24 13.89 -6.98 3.24
N PRO A 25 14.37 -5.79 2.83
CA PRO A 25 14.06 -4.53 3.52
C PRO A 25 12.66 -4.01 3.19
N LEU A 26 12.16 -4.37 2.00
CA LEU A 26 10.82 -4.04 1.53
C LEU A 26 9.93 -5.26 1.64
N GLU A 27 8.72 -5.04 2.12
CA GLU A 27 7.73 -6.09 2.21
C GLU A 27 7.03 -6.34 0.87
N VAL A 28 6.33 -7.47 0.80
CA VAL A 28 5.50 -7.81 -0.36
C VAL A 28 4.41 -6.74 -0.51
N PRO A 29 4.29 -6.09 -1.68
CA PRO A 29 3.25 -5.09 -1.90
C PRO A 29 1.87 -5.75 -2.01
N ASP A 30 0.82 -4.95 -1.86
CA ASP A 30 -0.55 -5.39 -2.14
C ASP A 30 -0.69 -5.79 -3.62
N LEU A 31 -0.89 -7.09 -3.85
CA LEU A 31 -0.91 -7.70 -5.18
C LEU A 31 -2.07 -7.19 -6.05
N LEU A 32 -3.13 -6.68 -5.43
CA LEU A 32 -4.30 -6.15 -6.13
C LEU A 32 -4.29 -4.62 -6.16
N ALA A 33 -3.24 -3.97 -5.65
CA ALA A 33 -3.17 -2.52 -5.58
C ALA A 33 -3.32 -1.87 -6.96
N LEU A 34 -2.66 -2.40 -7.99
CA LEU A 34 -2.76 -1.81 -9.34
C LEU A 34 -4.20 -1.87 -9.87
N GLN A 35 -4.85 -3.02 -9.70
CA GLN A 35 -6.21 -3.24 -10.18
C GLN A 35 -7.19 -2.35 -9.42
N THR A 36 -7.18 -2.43 -8.09
CA THR A 36 -8.09 -1.64 -7.23
C THR A 36 -7.90 -0.14 -7.40
N ASN A 37 -6.65 0.33 -7.47
CA ASN A 37 -6.37 1.76 -7.63
C ASN A 37 -6.80 2.30 -9.00
N SER A 38 -6.68 1.49 -10.06
CA SER A 38 -7.13 1.89 -11.40
C SER A 38 -8.65 2.11 -11.44
N PHE A 39 -9.42 1.22 -10.81
CA PHE A 39 -10.87 1.37 -10.71
C PHE A 39 -11.28 2.50 -9.76
N ASP A 40 -10.59 2.67 -8.63
CA ASP A 40 -10.86 3.76 -7.69
C ASP A 40 -10.63 5.15 -8.32
N TRP A 41 -9.59 5.27 -9.16
CA TRP A 41 -9.33 6.47 -9.96
C TRP A 41 -10.45 6.71 -10.98
N LEU A 42 -10.78 5.68 -11.77
CA LEU A 42 -11.79 5.79 -12.84
C LEU A 42 -13.17 6.20 -12.31
N LEU A 43 -13.57 5.67 -11.17
CA LEU A 43 -14.87 5.96 -10.55
C LEU A 43 -14.86 7.22 -9.67
N GLY A 44 -13.69 7.80 -9.40
CA GLY A 44 -13.56 8.98 -8.54
C GLY A 44 -13.94 8.70 -7.09
N ASN A 45 -13.66 7.48 -6.60
CA ASN A 45 -14.02 7.04 -5.26
C ASN A 45 -13.36 7.91 -4.16
N GLU A 46 -14.03 8.03 -3.01
CA GLU A 46 -13.52 8.81 -1.87
C GLU A 46 -12.13 8.36 -1.42
N ARG A 47 -11.86 7.05 -1.50
CA ARG A 47 -10.56 6.45 -1.20
C ARG A 47 -9.44 7.00 -2.09
N TRP A 48 -9.71 7.22 -3.38
CA TRP A 48 -8.74 7.82 -4.29
C TRP A 48 -8.52 9.30 -3.98
N LYS A 49 -9.60 10.06 -3.75
CA LYS A 49 -9.51 11.49 -3.39
C LYS A 49 -8.68 11.71 -2.12
N ALA A 50 -8.94 10.94 -1.07
CA ALA A 50 -8.20 11.00 0.18
C ALA A 50 -6.70 10.71 -0.01
N ARG A 51 -6.34 9.79 -0.92
CA ARG A 51 -4.94 9.50 -1.26
C ARG A 51 -4.27 10.66 -2.01
N VAL A 52 -4.96 11.27 -2.96
CA VAL A 52 -4.45 12.43 -3.71
C VAL A 52 -4.25 13.64 -2.79
N GLU A 53 -5.16 13.87 -1.85
CA GLU A 53 -4.99 14.91 -0.82
C GLU A 53 -3.80 14.62 0.11
N ALA A 54 -3.63 13.36 0.53
CA ALA A 54 -2.48 12.96 1.34
C ALA A 54 -1.15 13.14 0.59
N ALA A 55 -1.10 12.76 -0.69
CA ALA A 55 0.08 12.93 -1.55
C ALA A 55 0.42 14.42 -1.75
N GLN A 56 -0.58 15.26 -2.00
CA GLN A 56 -0.39 16.72 -2.09
C GLN A 56 0.15 17.31 -0.79
N LYS A 57 -0.35 16.86 0.37
CA LYS A 57 0.17 17.29 1.69
C LYS A 57 1.60 16.83 1.93
N ALA A 58 2.00 15.68 1.39
CA ALA A 58 3.37 15.17 1.46
C ALA A 58 4.32 15.87 0.47
N GLY A 59 3.81 16.71 -0.44
CA GLY A 59 4.60 17.37 -1.48
C GLY A 59 4.90 16.48 -2.69
N ASP A 60 4.28 15.31 -2.77
CA ASP A 60 4.42 14.39 -3.89
C ASP A 60 3.55 14.86 -5.06
N LYS A 61 4.09 14.82 -6.28
CA LYS A 61 3.30 15.09 -7.49
C LYS A 61 2.19 14.06 -7.57
N ALA A 62 0.95 14.55 -7.57
CA ALA A 62 -0.22 13.70 -7.74
C ALA A 62 -0.05 12.87 -9.04
N PRO A 63 -0.32 11.55 -9.00
CA PRO A 63 -0.27 10.74 -10.20
C PRO A 63 -1.39 11.22 -11.14
N THR A 64 -0.97 11.84 -12.25
CA THR A 64 -1.84 12.20 -13.38
C THR A 64 -2.30 10.94 -14.11
#